data_AF-A0A7Y2L4H5-F1
#
_entry.id   AF-A0A7Y2L4H5-F1
#
_cell.length_a   1.000
_cell.length_b   1.000
_cell.length_c   1.000
_cell.angle_alpha   90.00
_cell.angle_beta   90.00
_cell.angle_gamma   90.00
#
_symmetry.space_group_name_H-M   'P 1'
#
loop_
_entity.id
_entity.type
_entity.pdbx_description
1 polymer ?
#
loop_
_entity_poly.entity_id
_entity_poly.type
_entity_poly.pdbx_seq_one_letter_code
_entity_poly.pdbx_strand_id
1 'polypeptide(L)'
;GKDAFVLASLGCEMSLIERQPLIGALLEDSLARGLDDFEVAPIVSRMHLLKGNSIEVMRNWEGEPPQVIYLDPMFPHREKTALVKKEMRLFRPLVGDDNDAPALLEAALALASHRVVVKRPRKAPCIAGPKPSHALD
;
A
#
# COMPACT_ATOMS: atom_id res chain seq x y z
N GLY A 1 -1.63 1.22 -5.88
CA GLY A 1 -1.05 1.50 -7.21
C GLY A 1 -0.38 2.87 -7.30
N LYS A 2 -1.11 3.98 -7.08
CA LYS A 2 -0.63 5.36 -7.36
C LYS A 2 0.72 5.71 -6.68
N ASP A 3 0.82 5.58 -5.35
CA ASP A 3 2.06 5.92 -4.64
C ASP A 3 3.22 4.99 -5.01
N ALA A 4 2.93 3.70 -5.21
CA ALA A 4 3.92 2.73 -5.67
C ALA A 4 4.48 3.07 -7.06
N PHE A 5 3.64 3.57 -7.98
CA PHE A 5 4.08 4.03 -9.30
C PHE A 5 5.02 5.24 -9.20
N VAL A 6 4.73 6.18 -8.29
CA VAL A 6 5.63 7.33 -8.03
C VAL A 6 6.99 6.82 -7.53
N LEU A 7 7.01 5.92 -6.54
CA LEU A 7 8.27 5.36 -6.04
C LEU A 7 9.04 4.58 -7.12
N ALA A 8 8.34 3.77 -7.93
CA ALA A 8 8.94 3.07 -9.06
C ALA A 8 9.51 4.05 -10.10
N SER A 9 8.85 5.18 -10.36
CA SER A 9 9.34 6.21 -11.28
C SER A 9 10.63 6.88 -10.79
N LEU A 10 10.88 6.87 -9.48
CA LEU A 10 12.12 7.34 -8.85
C LEU A 10 13.20 6.25 -8.81
N GLY A 11 12.97 5.08 -9.40
CA GLY A 11 13.94 4.00 -9.54
C GLY A 11 13.85 2.90 -8.46
N CYS A 12 12.85 2.91 -7.59
CA CYS A 12 12.68 1.85 -6.58
C CYS A 12 12.13 0.56 -7.21
N GLU A 13 12.66 -0.58 -6.77
CA GLU A 13 12.03 -1.89 -6.96
C GLU A 13 10.87 -2.04 -5.97
N MET A 14 9.69 -2.37 -6.49
CA MET A 14 8.44 -2.33 -5.74
C MET A 14 7.77 -3.71 -5.73
N SER A 15 7.55 -4.24 -4.53
CA SER A 15 6.56 -5.30 -4.29
C SER A 15 5.25 -4.69 -3.83
N LEU A 16 4.18 -4.88 -4.59
CA LEU A 16 2.84 -4.39 -4.28
C LEU A 16 2.03 -5.57 -3.73
N ILE A 17 1.46 -5.44 -2.53
CA ILE A 17 0.63 -6.50 -1.95
C ILE A 17 -0.82 -6.02 -1.87
N GLU A 18 -1.75 -6.75 -2.49
CA GLU A 18 -3.17 -6.41 -2.50
C GLU A 18 -4.02 -7.64 -2.12
N ARG A 19 -4.85 -7.47 -1.09
CA ARG A 19 -5.66 -8.55 -0.51
C ARG A 19 -7.04 -8.68 -1.14
N GLN A 20 -7.58 -7.60 -1.71
CA GLN A 20 -8.90 -7.60 -2.34
C GLN A 20 -8.77 -8.09 -3.79
N PRO A 21 -9.28 -9.29 -4.13
CA PRO A 21 -9.17 -9.86 -5.47
C PRO A 21 -9.55 -8.93 -6.62
N LEU A 22 -10.63 -8.15 -6.47
CA LEU A 22 -11.10 -7.23 -7.52
C LEU A 22 -10.09 -6.11 -7.77
N ILE A 23 -9.50 -5.54 -6.71
CA ILE A 23 -8.50 -4.48 -6.84
C ILE A 23 -7.20 -5.07 -7.37
N GLY A 24 -6.83 -6.26 -6.91
CA GLY A 24 -5.69 -7.00 -7.44
C GLY A 24 -5.81 -7.25 -8.94
N ALA A 25 -6.99 -7.64 -9.42
CA ALA A 25 -7.25 -7.83 -10.86
C ALA A 25 -7.17 -6.52 -11.65
N LEU A 26 -7.76 -5.43 -11.14
CA LEU A 26 -7.65 -4.10 -11.78
C LEU A 26 -6.20 -3.62 -11.86
N LEU A 27 -5.42 -3.87 -10.80
CA LEU A 27 -4.02 -3.50 -10.74
C LEU A 27 -3.18 -4.35 -11.72
N GLU A 28 -3.38 -5.66 -11.74
CA GLU A 28 -2.73 -6.57 -12.68
C GLU A 28 -2.96 -6.16 -14.14
N ASP A 29 -4.21 -5.89 -14.53
CA ASP A 29 -4.56 -5.40 -15.87
C ASP A 29 -3.88 -4.06 -16.20
N SER A 30 -3.82 -3.14 -15.22
CA SER A 30 -3.13 -1.86 -15.43
C SER A 30 -1.61 -1.98 -15.58
N LEU A 31 -0.99 -2.93 -14.88
CA LEU A 31 0.44 -3.22 -15.03
C LEU A 31 0.70 -3.86 -16.39
N ALA A 32 -0.13 -4.82 -16.81
CA ALA A 32 -0.01 -5.45 -18.13
C ALA A 32 -0.06 -4.41 -19.26
N ARG A 33 -1.08 -3.53 -19.26
CA ARG A 33 -1.17 -2.44 -20.25
C ARG A 33 -0.01 -1.45 -20.16
N GLY A 34 0.53 -1.22 -18.98
CA GLY A 34 1.68 -0.33 -18.78
C GLY A 34 2.99 -0.87 -19.38
N LEU A 35 3.11 -2.19 -19.54
CA LEU A 35 4.26 -2.81 -20.20
C LEU A 35 4.25 -2.64 -21.73
N ASP A 36 3.07 -2.40 -22.33
CA ASP A 36 2.93 -2.17 -23.77
C ASP A 36 3.20 -0.71 -24.17
N ASP A 37 3.35 0.20 -23.20
CA ASP A 37 3.66 1.60 -23.42
C ASP A 37 5.17 1.87 -23.26
N PHE A 38 5.82 2.41 -24.29
CA PHE A 38 7.27 2.59 -24.30
C PHE A 38 7.78 3.53 -23.19
N GLU A 39 7.03 4.57 -22.82
CA GLU A 39 7.46 5.53 -21.80
C GLU A 39 7.24 4.98 -20.38
N VAL A 40 6.19 4.18 -20.20
CA VAL A 40 5.76 3.67 -18.89
C VAL A 40 6.36 2.29 -18.57
N ALA A 41 6.67 1.48 -19.57
CA ALA A 41 7.18 0.12 -19.40
C ALA A 41 8.40 0.02 -18.47
N PRO A 42 9.42 0.91 -18.57
CA PRO A 42 10.55 0.87 -17.64
C PRO A 42 10.16 1.12 -16.19
N ILE A 43 9.05 1.82 -15.92
CA ILE A 43 8.55 2.08 -14.55
C ILE A 43 7.82 0.86 -14.03
N VAL A 44 6.90 0.33 -14.83
CA VAL A 44 6.06 -0.81 -14.46
C VAL A 44 6.86 -2.10 -14.34
N SER A 45 7.97 -2.24 -15.09
CA SER A 45 8.86 -3.40 -14.96
C SER A 45 9.48 -3.56 -13.57
N ARG A 46 9.52 -2.47 -12.77
CA ARG A 46 9.97 -2.47 -11.37
C ARG A 46 8.84 -2.77 -10.37
N MET A 47 7.63 -3.06 -10.84
CA MET A 47 6.44 -3.22 -10.01
C MET A 47 5.90 -4.64 -10.08
N HIS A 48 6.12 -5.41 -9.01
CA HIS A 48 5.68 -6.80 -8.91
C HIS A 48 4.46 -6.91 -7.99
N LEU A 49 3.35 -7.39 -8.53
CA LEU A 49 2.11 -7.58 -7.78
C LEU A 49 2.07 -8.96 -7.11
N LEU A 50 1.88 -8.97 -5.79
CA LEU A 50 1.58 -10.13 -4.97
C LEU A 50 0.12 -10.03 -4.50
N LYS A 51 -0.71 -10.99 -4.90
CA LYS A 51 -2.11 -11.05 -4.44
C LYS A 51 -2.19 -11.85 -3.14
N GLY A 52 -2.75 -11.27 -2.09
CA GLY A 52 -2.88 -11.93 -0.80
C GLY A 52 -2.94 -10.97 0.38
N ASN A 53 -3.13 -11.52 1.59
CA ASN A 53 -3.12 -10.74 2.81
C ASN A 53 -1.69 -10.26 3.12
N SER A 54 -1.47 -8.95 3.19
CA SER A 54 -0.14 -8.37 3.42
C SER A 54 0.50 -8.81 4.73
N ILE A 55 -0.27 -9.09 5.79
CA ILE A 55 0.25 -9.60 7.06
C ILE A 55 0.86 -10.99 6.85
N GLU A 56 0.15 -11.87 6.14
CA GLU A 56 0.60 -13.24 5.87
C GLU A 56 1.80 -13.26 4.92
N VAL A 57 1.75 -12.44 3.86
CA VAL A 57 2.87 -12.29 2.91
C VAL A 57 4.13 -11.80 3.62
N MET A 58 4.02 -10.80 4.51
CA MET A 58 5.18 -10.30 5.25
C MET A 58 5.72 -11.32 6.26
N ARG A 59 4.85 -12.06 6.96
CA ARG A 59 5.27 -13.08 7.93
C ARG A 59 5.96 -14.28 7.27
N ASN A 60 5.58 -14.59 6.04
CA ASN A 60 6.15 -15.68 5.25
C ASN A 60 7.10 -15.14 4.17
N TRP A 61 7.68 -13.96 4.36
CA TRP A 61 8.56 -13.36 3.36
C TRP A 61 9.81 -14.22 3.18
N GLU A 62 10.10 -14.58 1.93
CA GLU A 62 11.29 -15.34 1.55
C GLU A 62 12.27 -14.43 0.82
N GLY A 63 13.55 -14.53 1.16
CA GLY A 63 14.62 -13.76 0.54
C GLY A 63 15.05 -12.53 1.34
N GLU A 64 15.63 -11.55 0.64
CA GLU A 64 16.14 -10.33 1.28
C GLU A 64 14.98 -9.46 1.80
N PRO A 65 15.02 -9.02 3.07
CA PRO A 65 13.98 -8.15 3.60
C PRO A 65 13.98 -6.77 2.92
N PRO A 66 12.81 -6.23 2.56
CA PRO A 66 12.73 -4.88 1.98
C PRO A 66 13.28 -3.83 2.94
N GLN A 67 14.02 -2.87 2.41
CA GLN A 67 14.55 -1.75 3.20
C GLN A 67 13.42 -0.90 3.77
N VAL A 68 12.41 -0.63 2.95
CA VAL A 68 11.27 0.22 3.30
C VAL A 68 9.97 -0.51 3.04
N ILE A 69 9.06 -0.50 4.03
CA ILE A 69 7.68 -0.94 3.85
C ILE A 69 6.76 0.27 3.96
N TYR A 70 5.90 0.45 2.94
CA TYR A 70 4.93 1.54 2.87
C TYR A 70 3.51 1.03 3.14
N LEU A 71 2.85 1.59 4.13
CA LEU A 71 1.50 1.22 4.55
C LEU A 71 0.51 2.37 4.30
N ASP A 72 -0.55 2.11 3.54
CA ASP A 72 -1.69 3.02 3.36
C ASP A 72 -3.02 2.28 3.62
N PRO A 73 -3.24 1.76 4.84
CA PRO A 73 -4.47 1.07 5.16
C PRO A 73 -5.65 2.04 5.14
N MET A 74 -6.79 1.57 4.62
CA MET A 74 -7.99 2.37 4.59
C MET A 74 -8.48 2.68 6.01
N PHE A 75 -8.47 3.97 6.36
CA PHE A 75 -8.93 4.43 7.66
C PHE A 75 -10.47 4.58 7.72
N PRO A 76 -11.14 4.10 8.81
CA PRO A 76 -12.55 4.31 9.02
C PRO A 76 -12.91 5.79 8.96
N HIS A 77 -13.91 6.15 8.15
CA HIS A 77 -14.35 7.54 8.07
C HIS A 77 -15.24 7.84 9.29
N ARG A 78 -14.93 8.92 10.01
CA ARG A 78 -15.94 9.58 10.84
C ARG A 78 -16.74 10.53 9.95
N GLU A 79 -18.04 10.57 10.18
CA GLU A 79 -19.04 11.31 9.43
C GLU A 79 -18.55 12.73 9.07
N LYS A 80 -18.28 12.94 7.78
CA LYS A 80 -18.21 14.27 7.18
C LYS A 80 -18.95 14.25 5.86
N THR A 81 -19.75 15.29 5.67
CA THR A 81 -20.65 15.57 4.56
C THR A 81 -19.95 15.94 3.24
N ALA A 82 -18.62 16.01 3.21
CA ALA A 82 -17.87 16.31 2.00
C ALA A 82 -17.76 15.06 1.12
N LEU A 83 -18.26 15.15 -0.11
CA LEU A 83 -18.16 14.09 -1.10
C LEU A 83 -16.69 13.73 -1.33
N VAL A 84 -16.29 12.52 -0.91
CA VAL A 84 -15.01 11.91 -1.28
C VAL A 84 -14.89 11.85 -2.81
N LYS A 85 -13.65 11.94 -3.33
CA LYS A 85 -13.35 11.82 -4.77
C LYS A 85 -14.07 10.59 -5.35
N LYS A 86 -14.59 10.71 -6.59
CA LYS A 86 -15.40 9.67 -7.27
C LYS A 86 -14.78 8.27 -7.17
N GLU A 87 -13.46 8.17 -7.32
CA GLU A 87 -12.67 6.94 -7.18
C GLU A 87 -12.89 6.28 -5.80
N MET A 88 -12.74 7.04 -4.72
CA MET A 88 -12.84 6.51 -3.35
C MET A 88 -14.27 6.06 -2.99
N ARG A 89 -15.29 6.61 -3.65
CA ARG A 89 -16.67 6.15 -3.49
C ARG A 89 -16.89 4.77 -4.11
N LEU A 90 -16.14 4.42 -5.16
CA LEU A 90 -16.22 3.12 -5.84
C LEU A 90 -15.43 2.03 -5.10
N PHE A 91 -14.22 2.36 -4.62
CA PHE A 91 -13.35 1.38 -3.95
C PHE A 91 -13.84 1.02 -2.54
N ARG A 92 -14.42 1.98 -1.80
CA ARG A 92 -14.72 1.77 -0.39
C ARG A 92 -15.70 0.63 -0.09
N PRO A 93 -16.82 0.45 -0.82
CA PRO A 93 -17.69 -0.70 -0.63
C PRO A 93 -17.00 -2.05 -0.88
N LEU A 94 -15.92 -2.07 -1.66
CA LEU A 94 -15.20 -3.29 -2.01
C LEU A 94 -14.11 -3.64 -0.97
N VAL A 95 -13.52 -2.65 -0.31
CA VAL A 95 -12.41 -2.84 0.64
C VAL A 95 -12.90 -3.02 2.08
N GLY A 96 -13.97 -2.32 2.48
CA GLY A 96 -14.35 -2.24 3.89
C GLY A 96 -13.38 -1.39 4.72
N ASP A 97 -13.41 -1.54 6.06
CA ASP A 97 -12.46 -0.87 6.96
C ASP A 97 -11.37 -1.87 7.41
N ASP A 98 -10.10 -1.41 7.45
CA ASP A 98 -8.95 -2.22 7.84
C ASP A 98 -8.79 -2.26 9.37
N ASN A 99 -9.57 -3.12 10.03
CA ASN A 99 -9.52 -3.30 11.49
C ASN A 99 -8.21 -3.94 12.00
N ASP A 100 -7.43 -4.52 11.10
CA ASP A 100 -6.17 -5.22 11.35
C ASP A 100 -4.93 -4.33 11.18
N ALA A 101 -5.10 -3.01 11.08
CA ALA A 101 -4.01 -2.05 10.94
C ALA A 101 -2.89 -2.19 12.01
N PRO A 102 -3.17 -2.47 13.30
CA PRO A 102 -2.11 -2.71 14.29
C PRO A 102 -1.25 -3.94 13.97
N ALA A 103 -1.86 -5.05 13.56
CA ALA A 103 -1.15 -6.27 13.17
C ALA A 103 -0.36 -6.07 11.88
N LEU A 104 -0.87 -5.26 10.95
CA LEU A 104 -0.16 -4.84 9.74
C LEU A 104 1.11 -4.06 10.07
N LEU A 105 1.03 -3.10 11.00
CA LEU A 105 2.19 -2.32 11.44
C LEU A 105 3.23 -3.22 12.13
N GLU A 106 2.80 -4.13 13.00
CA GLU A 106 3.68 -5.07 13.68
C GLU A 106 4.46 -5.95 12.68
N ALA A 107 3.75 -6.56 11.72
CA ALA A 107 4.37 -7.39 10.69
C ALA A 107 5.36 -6.59 9.81
N ALA A 108 5.00 -5.34 9.47
CA ALA A 108 5.88 -4.47 8.70
C ALA A 108 7.16 -4.09 9.47
N LEU A 109 7.03 -3.77 10.76
CA LEU A 109 8.19 -3.43 11.61
C LEU A 109 9.10 -4.62 11.84
N ALA A 110 8.56 -5.84 11.87
CA ALA A 110 9.35 -7.07 12.00
C ALA A 110 10.13 -7.41 10.72
N LEU A 111 9.59 -7.07 9.55
CA LEU A 111 10.19 -7.41 8.26
C LEU A 111 11.13 -6.32 7.71
N ALA A 112 10.76 -5.04 7.79
CA ALA A 112 11.53 -3.97 7.16
C ALA A 112 12.92 -3.85 7.78
N SER A 113 13.98 -3.86 6.96
CA SER A 113 15.35 -3.75 7.47
C SER A 113 15.74 -2.31 7.88
N HIS A 114 15.02 -1.29 7.40
CA HIS A 114 15.35 0.11 7.70
C HIS A 114 14.17 0.95 8.20
N ARG A 115 13.06 1.01 7.45
CA ARG A 115 11.96 1.94 7.78
C ARG A 115 10.58 1.42 7.41
N VAL A 116 9.61 1.70 8.28
CA VAL A 116 8.19 1.60 7.93
C VAL A 116 7.62 3.01 7.79
N VAL A 117 6.96 3.27 6.67
CA VAL A 117 6.26 4.53 6.40
C VAL A 117 4.77 4.26 6.44
N VAL A 118 4.03 5.03 7.24
CA VAL A 118 2.57 4.90 7.34
C VAL A 118 1.93 6.19 6.84
N LYS A 119 1.16 6.09 5.76
CA LYS A 119 0.35 7.20 5.27
C LYS A 119 -0.89 7.36 6.15
N ARG A 120 -1.08 8.58 6.66
CA ARG A 120 -2.22 8.93 7.54
C ARG A 120 -2.80 10.28 7.16
N PRO A 121 -4.13 10.46 7.22
CA PRO A 121 -4.72 11.79 7.21
C PRO A 121 -4.20 12.63 8.38
N ARG A 122 -3.99 13.93 8.17
CA ARG A 122 -3.43 14.87 9.18
C ARG A 122 -4.07 14.82 10.57
N LYS A 123 -5.37 14.50 10.66
CA LYS A 123 -6.13 14.44 11.92
C LYS A 123 -6.38 13.01 12.43
N ALA A 124 -5.95 11.99 11.70
CA ALA A 124 -6.14 10.62 12.11
C ALA A 124 -5.11 10.25 13.20
N PRO A 125 -5.50 9.49 14.24
CA PRO A 125 -4.54 9.01 15.22
C PRO A 125 -3.49 8.11 14.56
N CYS A 126 -2.34 7.92 15.18
CA CYS A 126 -1.40 6.88 14.77
C CYS A 126 -2.07 5.49 14.86
N ILE A 127 -1.59 4.54 14.06
CA ILE A 127 -1.94 3.12 14.25
C ILE A 127 -1.48 2.71 15.66
N ALA A 128 -2.28 1.90 16.35
CA ALA A 128 -1.90 1.40 17.67
C ALA A 128 -0.59 0.60 17.57
N GLY A 129 0.39 0.93 18.42
CA GLY A 129 1.73 0.37 18.35
C GLY A 129 2.79 1.39 18.82
N PRO A 130 4.07 1.14 18.50
CA PRO A 130 5.16 2.07 18.79
C PRO A 130 4.89 3.45 18.18
N LYS A 131 5.28 4.51 18.91
CA LYS A 131 5.20 5.86 18.37
C LYS A 131 6.16 6.00 17.18
N PRO A 132 5.77 6.73 16.11
CA PRO A 132 6.67 6.99 15.00
C PRO A 132 7.87 7.79 15.50
N SER A 133 9.06 7.44 15.03
CA SER A 133 10.30 8.18 15.33
C SER A 133 10.36 9.54 14.63
N HIS A 134 9.58 9.73 13.57
CA HIS A 134 9.48 10.97 12.80
C HIS A 134 8.13 11.06 12.09
N ALA A 135 7.65 12.29 11.84
CA ALA A 135 6.44 12.57 11.08
C ALA A 135 6.69 13.75 10.14
N LEU A 136 6.10 13.70 8.95
CA LEU A 136 6.09 14.77 7.96
C LEU A 136 4.68 15.40 7.94
N ASP A 137 4.61 16.73 8.00
CA ASP A 137 3.37 17.51 8.11
C ASP A 137 2.72 17.88 6.76
#